data_AF-A0A840BGU0-F1
#
_entry.id   AF-A0A840BGU0-F1
#
_cell.length_a   1.000
_cell.length_b   1.000
_cell.length_c   1.000
_cell.angle_alpha   90.00
_cell.angle_beta   90.00
_cell.angle_gamma   90.00
#
_symmetry.space_group_name_H-M   'P 1'
#
loop_
_entity.id
_entity.type
_entity.pdbx_description
1 polymer ?
#
loop_
_entity_poly.entity_id
_entity_poly.type
_entity_poly.pdbx_seq_one_letter_code
_entity_poly.pdbx_strand_id
1 'polypeptide(L)'
;MRFLLVPPGEVIPDDELEEDSFDAIAAERNLDVLALIEDELLLALPISPRHEVCDTPQPRERDDSASPFAALASLRGAGKKS
;
A
#
# COMPACT_ATOMS: atom_id res chain seq x y z
N MET A 1 10.58 -0.82 5.46
CA MET A 1 11.57 -1.70 4.83
C MET A 1 12.87 -1.56 5.62
N ARG A 2 13.83 -2.45 5.43
CA ARG A 2 15.10 -2.42 6.20
C ARG A 2 16.23 -2.46 5.19
N PHE A 3 17.30 -1.71 5.39
CA PHE A 3 18.44 -1.71 4.48
C PHE A 3 19.59 -2.55 5.02
N LEU A 4 20.21 -3.34 4.15
CA LEU A 4 21.54 -3.92 4.35
C LEU A 4 22.56 -3.07 3.59
N LEU A 5 23.50 -2.47 4.31
CA LEU A 5 24.54 -1.66 3.70
C LEU A 5 25.73 -2.53 3.31
N VAL A 6 26.03 -2.55 2.02
CA VAL A 6 27.13 -3.31 1.42
C VAL A 6 28.28 -2.36 1.06
N PRO A 7 29.56 -2.73 1.28
CA PRO A 7 30.69 -1.92 0.86
C PRO A 7 30.63 -1.52 -0.63
N PRO A 8 31.04 -0.30 -1.00
CA PRO A 8 31.03 0.13 -2.40
C PRO A 8 31.91 -0.76 -3.28
N GLY A 9 31.38 -1.16 -4.43
CA GLY A 9 32.07 -2.00 -5.42
C GLY A 9 32.07 -3.51 -5.10
N GLU A 10 31.46 -3.91 -3.99
CA GLU A 10 31.20 -5.31 -3.69
C GLU A 10 29.87 -5.75 -4.35
N VAL A 11 29.86 -6.97 -4.87
CA VAL A 11 28.66 -7.55 -5.48
C VAL A 11 27.78 -8.09 -4.36
N ILE A 12 26.51 -7.72 -4.37
CA ILE A 12 25.51 -8.26 -3.45
C ILE A 12 25.28 -9.73 -3.82
N PRO A 13 25.47 -10.70 -2.90
CA PRO A 13 25.22 -12.11 -3.15
C PRO A 13 23.76 -12.39 -3.52
N ASP A 14 23.53 -13.39 -4.36
CA ASP A 14 22.16 -13.78 -4.79
C ASP A 14 21.25 -14.12 -3.59
N ASP A 15 21.78 -14.80 -2.57
CA ASP A 15 21.02 -15.13 -1.35
C ASP A 15 20.51 -13.89 -0.60
N GLU A 16 21.23 -12.75 -0.68
CA GLU A 16 20.79 -11.49 -0.08
C GLU A 16 19.77 -10.75 -0.95
N LEU A 17 19.79 -10.95 -2.27
CA LEU A 17 18.83 -10.38 -3.21
C LEU A 17 17.48 -11.10 -3.18
N GLU A 18 17.46 -12.37 -2.78
CA GLU A 18 16.25 -13.19 -2.62
C GLU A 18 15.53 -12.96 -1.28
N GLU A 19 16.16 -12.23 -0.34
CA GLU A 19 15.64 -12.03 1.00
C GLU A 19 14.70 -10.81 1.09
N ASP A 20 13.39 -11.05 1.14
CA ASP A 20 12.37 -9.99 1.15
C ASP A 20 12.32 -9.14 2.44
N SER A 21 13.06 -9.50 3.49
CA SER A 21 13.05 -8.75 4.76
C SER A 21 13.89 -7.47 4.74
N PHE A 22 14.80 -7.32 3.77
CA PHE A 22 15.62 -6.13 3.60
C PHE A 22 16.00 -5.85 2.14
N ASP A 23 16.34 -4.60 1.85
CA ASP A 23 16.92 -4.17 0.59
C ASP A 23 18.42 -3.97 0.75
N ALA A 24 19.23 -4.71 0.00
CA ALA A 24 20.68 -4.56 -0.02
C ALA A 24 21.10 -3.40 -0.94
N ILE A 25 21.87 -2.45 -0.41
CA ILE A 25 22.32 -1.26 -1.15
C ILE A 25 23.80 -0.95 -0.86
N ALA A 26 24.49 -0.37 -1.84
CA ALA A 26 25.88 0.07 -1.66
C ALA A 26 25.96 1.32 -0.77
N ALA A 27 26.86 1.31 0.21
CA ALA A 27 27.14 2.42 1.11
C ALA A 27 28.01 3.51 0.44
N GLU A 28 27.51 4.09 -0.64
CA GLU A 28 28.21 5.14 -1.39
C GLU A 28 28.49 6.38 -0.53
N ARG A 29 29.61 7.07 -0.82
CA ARG A 29 30.00 8.27 -0.04
C ARG A 29 28.98 9.41 -0.12
N ASN A 30 28.24 9.46 -1.21
CA ASN A 30 27.21 10.47 -1.49
C ASN A 30 25.79 9.89 -1.38
N LEU A 31 25.61 8.80 -0.63
CA LEU A 31 24.28 8.24 -0.37
C LEU A 31 23.41 9.26 0.37
N ASP A 32 22.26 9.60 -0.20
CA ASP A 32 21.32 10.55 0.40
C ASP A 32 20.46 9.85 1.46
N VAL A 33 21.00 9.79 2.68
CA VAL A 33 20.34 9.17 3.83
C VAL A 33 19.02 9.87 4.19
N LEU A 34 18.91 11.18 3.92
CA LEU A 34 17.70 11.92 4.25
C LEU A 34 16.55 11.51 3.34
N ALA A 35 16.80 11.39 2.04
CA ALA A 35 15.82 10.88 1.09
C ALA A 35 15.38 9.43 1.43
N LEU A 36 16.32 8.56 1.80
CA LEU A 36 15.99 7.19 2.23
C LEU A 36 15.08 7.16 3.46
N ILE A 37 15.33 8.03 4.45
CA ILE A 37 14.46 8.14 5.63
C ILE A 37 13.07 8.64 5.24
N GLU A 38 12.96 9.62 4.34
CA GLU A 38 11.67 10.11 3.85
C GLU A 38 10.86 8.99 3.20
N ASP A 39 11.49 8.21 2.31
CA ASP A 39 10.83 7.08 1.65
C ASP A 39 10.37 6.03 2.67
N GLU A 40 11.19 5.68 3.67
CA GLU A 40 10.79 4.77 4.74
C GLU A 40 9.60 5.29 5.55
N LEU A 41 9.60 6.58 5.86
CA LEU A 41 8.49 7.21 6.57
C LEU A 41 7.22 7.15 5.73
N LEU A 42 7.30 7.46 4.42
CA LEU A 42 6.16 7.41 3.51
C LEU A 42 5.59 5.99 3.37
N LEU A 43 6.45 4.98 3.26
CA LEU A 43 6.05 3.58 3.14
C LEU A 43 5.51 2.99 4.45
N ALA A 44 5.94 3.54 5.59
CA ALA A 44 5.38 3.21 6.90
C ALA A 44 4.00 3.85 7.16
N LEU A 45 3.58 4.84 6.37
CA LEU A 45 2.26 5.44 6.50
C LEU A 45 1.15 4.44 6.10
N PRO A 46 -0.02 4.53 6.73
CA PRO A 46 -1.18 3.76 6.27
C PRO A 46 -1.58 4.19 4.86
N ILE A 47 -2.05 3.23 4.04
CA ILE A 47 -2.53 3.44 2.66
C ILE A 47 -3.54 4.61 2.56
N SER A 48 -4.30 4.85 3.62
CA SER A 48 -5.17 6.03 3.72
C SER A 48 -5.18 6.59 5.14
N PRO A 49 -5.41 7.91 5.29
CA PRO A 49 -5.62 8.51 6.60
C PRO A 49 -6.80 7.83 7.29
N ARG A 50 -6.58 7.30 8.50
CA ARG A 50 -7.65 6.74 9.33
C ARG A 50 -8.12 7.83 10.28
N HIS A 51 -9.42 8.10 10.28
CA HIS A 51 -10.04 8.92 11.34
C HIS A 51 -10.07 8.13 12.65
N GLU A 52 -10.06 8.80 13.80
CA GLU A 52 -9.96 8.14 15.11
C GLU A 52 -11.07 7.10 15.34
N VAL A 53 -12.28 7.37 14.86
CA VAL A 53 -13.42 6.45 14.91
C VAL A 53 -13.61 5.83 13.54
N CYS A 54 -12.85 4.79 13.23
CA CYS A 54 -12.89 4.08 11.94
C CYS A 54 -13.70 2.78 12.06
N ASP A 55 -14.97 2.89 12.47
CA ASP A 55 -15.88 1.74 12.58
C ASP A 55 -16.38 1.29 11.20
N THR A 56 -16.53 -0.03 11.01
CA THR A 56 -17.23 -0.56 9.85
C THR A 56 -18.67 -0.05 9.86
N PRO A 57 -19.19 0.52 8.75
CA PRO A 57 -20.55 1.01 8.73
C PRO A 57 -21.51 -0.13 9.06
N GLN A 58 -22.25 0.02 10.16
CA GLN A 58 -23.32 -0.92 10.51
C GLN A 58 -24.36 -0.94 9.38
N PRO A 59 -25.00 -2.09 9.11
CA PRO A 59 -26.13 -2.16 8.21
C PRO A 59 -27.22 -1.21 8.73
N ARG A 60 -27.34 -0.03 8.12
CA ARG A 60 -28.51 0.83 8.31
C ARG A 60 -29.63 0.27 7.45
N GLU A 61 -30.87 0.32 7.94
CA GLU A 61 -32.03 0.12 7.08
C GLU A 61 -31.91 1.11 5.91
N ARG A 62 -31.65 0.55 4.73
CA ARG A 62 -31.27 1.30 3.55
C ARG A 62 -32.54 1.60 2.78
N ASP A 63 -33.00 2.85 2.86
CA ASP A 63 -34.02 3.34 1.93
C ASP A 63 -33.38 3.60 0.57
N ASP A 64 -33.40 2.57 -0.28
CA ASP A 64 -32.82 2.61 -1.62
C ASP A 64 -33.50 3.63 -2.55
N SER A 65 -34.69 4.12 -2.19
CA SER A 65 -35.48 5.06 -2.99
C SER A 65 -34.92 6.49 -3.01
N ALA A 66 -34.17 6.88 -1.98
CA ALA A 66 -33.58 8.22 -1.86
C ALA A 66 -32.12 8.31 -2.36
N SER A 67 -31.56 7.21 -2.87
CA SER A 67 -30.14 7.21 -3.27
C SER A 67 -29.93 7.94 -4.60
N PRO A 68 -28.81 8.70 -4.76
CA PRO A 68 -28.45 9.31 -6.05
C PRO A 68 -28.18 8.27 -7.16
N PHE A 69 -28.09 6.99 -6.76
CA PHE A 69 -27.89 5.84 -7.63
C PHE A 69 -29.16 4.99 -7.81
N ALA A 70 -30.35 5.48 -7.41
CA ALA A 70 -31.60 4.71 -7.46
C ALA A 70 -31.92 4.16 -8.86
N ALA A 71 -31.57 4.90 -9.92
CA ALA A 71 -31.72 4.45 -11.31
C ALA A 71 -30.96 3.13 -11.61
N LEU A 72 -29.87 2.85 -10.89
CA LEU A 72 -29.06 1.63 -11.06
C LEU A 72 -29.75 0.37 -10.51
N ALA A 73 -30.85 0.50 -9.75
CA ALA A 73 -31.62 -0.66 -9.28
C ALA A 73 -32.11 -1.53 -10.45
N SER A 74 -32.41 -0.89 -11.59
CA SER A 74 -32.82 -1.56 -12.84
C SER A 74 -31.74 -2.46 -13.47
N LEU A 75 -30.47 -2.28 -13.09
CA LEU A 75 -29.33 -3.04 -13.62
C LEU A 75 -28.98 -4.26 -12.76
N ARG A 76 -29.65 -4.45 -11.61
CA ARG A 76 -29.46 -5.60 -10.74
C ARG A 76 -30.16 -6.83 -11.33
N GLY A 77 -29.49 -7.52 -12.26
CA GLY A 77 -29.93 -8.84 -12.75
C GLY A 77 -30.15 -8.99 -14.26
N ALA A 78 -29.53 -8.17 -15.12
CA ALA A 78 -29.52 -8.39 -16.56
C ALA A 78 -28.34 -9.25 -17.07
N GLY A 79 -27.68 -10.01 -16.19
CA GLY A 79 -26.79 -11.11 -16.58
C GLY A 79 -27.61 -12.34 -16.95
N LYS A 80 -28.06 -12.42 -18.21
CA LYS A 80 -28.56 -13.68 -18.78
C LYS A 80 -27.47 -14.74 -18.60
N LYS A 81 -27.83 -15.84 -17.92
CA LYS A 81 -27.07 -17.09 -17.93
C LYS A 81 -26.78 -17.47 -19.39
N SER A 82 -25.51 -17.67 -19.72
CA SER A 82 -25.07 -18.46 -20.88
C SER A 82 -24.22 -19.61 -20.38
#